data_AF-A0A0D1VXU1-F1
#
_entry.id   AF-A0A0D1VXU1-F1
#
_cell.length_a   1.000
_cell.length_b   1.000
_cell.length_c   1.000
_cell.angle_alpha   90.00
_cell.angle_beta   90.00
_cell.angle_gamma   90.00
#
_symmetry.space_group_name_H-M   'P 1'
#
loop_
_entity.id
_entity.type
_entity.pdbx_description
1 polymer ?
#
loop_
_entity_poly.entity_id
_entity_poly.type
_entity_poly.pdbx_seq_one_letter_code
_entity_poly.pdbx_strand_id
1 'polypeptide(L)'
;MPAPAGTKRVRGVQIYRPFTYGSEAIPFDPENRPKDAPPDHTHRREVQVARHVRNSVRMIESPPFEVEEMGWGECEIAIKFYFAPESGEKPQQIWHGLKLHPYYGNVEQQKRDKSMISSVCYEEVLFDEPIEAFYGMLTGAEKEGKEGKAAIEAPPTTEIPARSSGSNKFSREEEAKESDRMGEAVKQVQQLVAEEKAKLVKKEARLQELEKTEGKPIKKK
;
A
#
# COMPACT_ATOMS: atom_id res chain seq x y z
N MET A 1 -43.68 11.96 -0.52
CA MET A 1 -42.82 11.98 -1.72
C MET A 1 -41.92 10.76 -1.66
N PRO A 2 -42.05 9.76 -2.55
CA PRO A 2 -41.09 8.66 -2.59
C PRO A 2 -39.71 9.19 -2.98
N ALA A 3 -38.66 8.65 -2.37
CA ALA A 3 -37.27 9.01 -2.69
C ALA A 3 -36.98 8.74 -4.19
N PRO A 4 -36.19 9.60 -4.86
CA PRO A 4 -35.84 9.38 -6.26
C PRO A 4 -35.20 8.01 -6.44
N ALA A 5 -35.70 7.24 -7.40
CA ALA A 5 -35.17 5.93 -7.76
C ALA A 5 -33.66 6.05 -8.04
N GLY A 6 -32.84 5.24 -7.36
CA GLY A 6 -31.37 5.27 -7.48
C GLY A 6 -30.61 5.77 -6.24
N THR A 7 -31.28 6.08 -5.12
CA THR A 7 -30.63 6.54 -3.87
C THR A 7 -30.69 5.54 -2.71
N LYS A 8 -31.16 4.31 -2.96
CA LYS A 8 -31.23 3.27 -1.93
C LYS A 8 -29.81 2.87 -1.52
N ARG A 9 -29.49 3.06 -0.23
CA ARG A 9 -28.21 2.67 0.37
C ARG A 9 -28.28 1.24 0.92
N VAL A 10 -27.18 0.52 0.83
CA VAL A 10 -27.04 -0.83 1.37
C VAL A 10 -26.70 -0.71 2.86
N ARG A 11 -27.70 -0.84 3.72
CA ARG A 11 -27.54 -0.65 5.18
C ARG A 11 -26.64 -1.70 5.81
N GLY A 12 -25.81 -1.29 6.76
CA GLY A 12 -24.91 -2.18 7.51
C GLY A 12 -23.80 -2.81 6.66
N VAL A 13 -23.56 -2.30 5.45
CA VAL A 13 -22.47 -2.76 4.58
C VAL A 13 -21.43 -1.65 4.47
N GLN A 14 -20.18 -2.02 4.69
CA GLN A 14 -19.01 -1.17 4.46
C GLN A 14 -18.14 -1.84 3.41
N ILE A 15 -17.66 -1.05 2.45
CA ILE A 15 -16.78 -1.52 1.38
C ILE A 15 -15.59 -0.57 1.27
N TYR A 16 -14.39 -1.12 1.16
CA TYR A 16 -13.15 -0.33 1.11
C TYR A 16 -12.44 -0.54 -0.22
N ARG A 17 -11.94 0.53 -0.83
CA ARG A 17 -11.14 0.47 -2.05
C ARG A 17 -9.70 0.84 -1.75
N PRO A 18 -8.77 -0.13 -1.77
CA PRO A 18 -7.36 0.16 -1.59
C PRO A 18 -6.79 0.86 -2.82
N PHE A 19 -5.92 1.82 -2.59
CA PHE A 19 -5.15 2.48 -3.63
C PHE A 19 -3.79 2.90 -3.07
N THR A 20 -2.84 3.09 -3.97
CA THR A 20 -1.56 3.70 -3.63
C THR A 20 -1.54 5.11 -4.21
N TYR A 21 -0.92 6.03 -3.48
CA TYR A 21 -0.62 7.36 -3.99
C TYR A 21 0.81 7.71 -3.62
N GLY A 22 1.43 8.63 -4.37
CA GLY A 22 2.78 9.02 -4.07
C GLY A 22 3.47 9.77 -5.19
N SER A 23 4.79 9.75 -5.12
CA SER A 23 5.63 10.42 -6.10
C SER A 23 6.90 9.63 -6.32
N GLU A 24 7.32 9.65 -7.58
CA GLU A 24 8.59 9.11 -8.02
C GLU A 24 9.43 10.23 -8.62
N ALA A 25 10.69 10.33 -8.22
CA ALA A 25 11.60 11.40 -8.61
C ALA A 25 12.95 10.86 -9.08
N ILE A 26 13.36 11.26 -10.28
CA ILE A 26 14.63 10.91 -10.90
C ILE A 26 15.53 12.16 -10.90
N PRO A 27 16.70 12.12 -10.24
CA PRO A 27 17.69 13.19 -10.34
C PRO A 27 18.19 13.36 -11.78
N PHE A 28 18.33 14.59 -12.25
CA PHE A 28 18.90 14.83 -13.56
C PHE A 28 20.39 14.47 -13.60
N ASP A 29 20.81 13.97 -14.76
CA ASP A 29 22.22 13.83 -15.05
C ASP A 29 22.80 15.19 -15.50
N PRO A 30 23.86 15.72 -14.86
CA PRO A 30 24.48 16.99 -15.26
C PRO A 30 24.97 17.01 -16.72
N GLU A 31 25.31 15.85 -17.28
CA GLU A 31 25.83 15.71 -18.64
C GLU A 31 24.73 15.54 -19.70
N ASN A 32 23.54 15.05 -19.29
CA ASN A 32 22.43 14.74 -20.20
C ASN A 32 21.10 15.32 -19.70
N ARG A 33 21.10 16.63 -19.45
CA ARG A 33 19.91 17.35 -19.03
C ARG A 33 18.90 17.46 -20.19
N PRO A 34 17.60 17.20 -19.96
CA PRO A 34 16.57 17.45 -20.97
C PRO A 34 16.59 18.91 -21.45
N LYS A 35 16.54 19.13 -22.77
CA LYS A 35 16.65 20.47 -23.40
C LYS A 35 15.49 21.40 -23.06
N ASP A 36 14.36 20.83 -22.65
CA ASP A 36 13.12 21.47 -22.23
C ASP A 36 13.09 21.83 -20.73
N ALA A 37 14.04 21.30 -19.94
CA ALA A 37 14.08 21.56 -18.50
C ALA A 37 14.54 22.99 -18.18
N PRO A 38 13.80 23.76 -17.35
CA PRO A 38 14.23 25.09 -16.91
C PRO A 38 15.58 25.06 -16.19
N PRO A 39 16.42 26.12 -16.28
CA PRO A 39 17.79 26.14 -15.77
C PRO A 39 17.96 25.78 -14.29
N ASP A 40 16.94 26.00 -13.47
CA ASP A 40 16.99 25.78 -12.02
C ASP A 40 16.44 24.40 -11.58
N HIS A 41 15.90 23.60 -12.50
CA HIS A 41 15.26 22.33 -12.16
C HIS A 41 16.27 21.18 -12.05
N THR A 42 16.21 20.40 -10.97
CA THR A 42 17.23 19.36 -10.67
C THR A 42 16.71 17.93 -10.84
N HIS A 43 15.39 17.72 -10.86
CA HIS A 43 14.79 16.40 -10.96
C HIS A 43 13.62 16.40 -11.96
N ARG A 44 13.47 15.28 -12.69
CA ARG A 44 12.20 14.89 -13.33
C ARG A 44 11.38 14.13 -12.30
N ARG A 45 10.08 14.39 -12.24
CA ARG A 45 9.20 13.77 -11.25
C ARG A 45 7.97 13.27 -11.97
N GLU A 46 7.66 12.02 -11.74
CA GLU A 46 6.37 11.45 -12.03
C GLU A 46 5.58 11.53 -10.73
N VAL A 47 4.73 12.54 -10.64
CA VAL A 47 3.94 12.79 -9.46
C VAL A 47 2.56 12.21 -9.71
N GLN A 48 2.06 11.34 -8.84
CA GLN A 48 0.62 11.14 -8.79
C GLN A 48 0.03 12.36 -8.06
N VAL A 49 -0.23 13.41 -8.86
CA VAL A 49 -0.84 14.73 -8.56
C VAL A 49 0.02 15.71 -7.75
N ALA A 50 0.13 16.98 -8.23
CA ALA A 50 1.33 17.85 -8.19
C ALA A 50 1.27 19.25 -7.49
N ARG A 51 2.44 19.91 -7.33
CA ARG A 51 2.71 21.39 -7.31
C ARG A 51 4.20 21.66 -7.68
N HIS A 52 4.64 22.57 -8.57
CA HIS A 52 4.61 24.06 -8.61
C HIS A 52 5.00 24.56 -10.03
N VAL A 53 4.49 25.75 -10.45
CA VAL A 53 4.65 26.50 -11.74
C VAL A 53 3.52 26.31 -12.78
N ARG A 54 2.92 27.46 -13.19
CA ARG A 54 1.81 27.69 -14.14
C ARG A 54 0.74 26.57 -14.22
N ASN A 55 -0.33 26.77 -13.43
CA ASN A 55 -1.47 25.87 -13.15
C ASN A 55 -1.20 24.89 -12.00
N SER A 56 -1.25 25.44 -10.77
CA SER A 56 -1.09 24.71 -9.50
C SER A 56 -2.21 23.69 -9.22
N VAL A 57 -3.30 23.71 -9.98
CA VAL A 57 -4.42 22.77 -9.85
C VAL A 57 -4.51 22.04 -11.18
N ARG A 58 -4.32 20.72 -11.15
CA ARG A 58 -4.48 19.83 -12.29
C ARG A 58 -5.67 18.93 -12.02
N MET A 59 -6.56 18.80 -13.00
CA MET A 59 -7.71 17.90 -12.94
C MET A 59 -7.50 16.82 -13.99
N ILE A 60 -7.39 15.57 -13.54
CA ILE A 60 -7.23 14.40 -14.40
C ILE A 60 -8.52 13.58 -14.28
N GLU A 61 -9.24 13.44 -15.39
CA GLU A 61 -10.57 12.83 -15.40
C GLU A 61 -10.55 11.35 -15.82
N SER A 62 -9.45 10.88 -16.43
CA SER A 62 -9.30 9.51 -16.93
C SER A 62 -7.96 8.91 -16.53
N PRO A 63 -7.87 7.58 -16.29
CA PRO A 63 -6.61 6.91 -16.00
C PRO A 63 -5.64 6.97 -17.19
N PRO A 64 -4.31 6.97 -16.95
CA PRO A 64 -3.66 6.95 -15.64
C PRO A 64 -3.76 8.30 -14.90
N PHE A 65 -3.97 8.24 -13.57
CA PHE A 65 -4.14 9.43 -12.72
C PHE A 65 -2.78 9.97 -12.24
N GLU A 66 -1.93 10.37 -13.20
CA GLU A 66 -0.57 10.84 -12.95
C GLU A 66 -0.29 12.20 -13.59
N VAL A 67 0.74 12.87 -13.08
CA VAL A 67 1.18 14.20 -13.50
C VAL A 67 2.71 14.23 -13.48
N GLU A 68 3.33 14.28 -14.66
CA GLU A 68 4.77 14.47 -14.77
C GLU A 68 5.11 15.96 -14.69
N GLU A 69 6.00 16.34 -13.76
CA GLU A 69 6.47 17.71 -13.59
C GLU A 69 7.97 17.71 -13.26
N MET A 70 8.61 18.85 -13.48
CA MET A 70 10.02 19.04 -13.14
C MET A 70 10.15 20.07 -12.02
N GLY A 71 11.15 19.92 -11.15
CA GLY A 71 11.37 20.90 -10.11
C GLY A 71 12.65 20.67 -9.32
N TRP A 72 12.88 21.54 -8.34
CA TRP A 72 14.07 21.51 -7.48
C TRP A 72 13.82 21.36 -5.98
N GLY A 73 12.61 21.68 -5.50
CA GLY A 73 12.27 21.65 -4.06
C GLY A 73 11.24 20.59 -3.68
N GLU A 74 11.33 20.09 -2.43
CA GLU A 74 10.30 19.28 -1.77
C GLU A 74 9.14 20.17 -1.31
N CYS A 75 7.91 19.69 -1.44
CA CYS A 75 6.71 20.43 -1.04
C CYS A 75 5.58 19.46 -0.66
N GLU A 76 4.59 19.95 0.08
CA GLU A 76 3.34 19.21 0.28
C GLU A 76 2.39 19.43 -0.91
N ILE A 77 1.77 18.33 -1.33
CA ILE A 77 0.82 18.30 -2.41
C ILE A 77 -0.54 17.85 -1.88
N ALA A 78 -1.56 18.66 -2.12
CA ALA A 78 -2.94 18.27 -1.86
C ALA A 78 -3.47 17.45 -3.04
N ILE A 79 -3.75 16.17 -2.81
CA ILE A 79 -4.38 15.28 -3.77
C ILE A 79 -5.86 15.21 -3.42
N LYS A 80 -6.71 15.80 -4.26
CA LYS A 80 -8.15 15.77 -4.09
C LYS A 80 -8.76 14.88 -5.17
N PHE A 81 -9.42 13.81 -4.75
CA PHE A 81 -10.07 12.87 -5.65
C PHE A 81 -11.59 12.97 -5.55
N TYR A 82 -12.23 12.83 -6.70
CA TYR A 82 -13.67 12.89 -6.88
C TYR A 82 -14.15 11.49 -7.20
N PHE A 83 -15.31 11.13 -6.67
CA PHE A 83 -15.93 9.84 -6.96
C PHE A 83 -16.86 9.96 -8.16
N ALA A 84 -17.12 8.81 -8.79
CA ALA A 84 -18.12 8.71 -9.83
C ALA A 84 -19.48 9.22 -9.30
N PRO A 85 -20.27 9.97 -10.09
CA PRO A 85 -21.54 10.54 -9.63
C PRO A 85 -22.49 9.53 -8.97
N GLU A 86 -22.45 8.29 -9.44
CA GLU A 86 -23.25 7.16 -8.97
C GLU A 86 -22.93 6.76 -7.52
N SER A 87 -21.73 7.07 -7.02
CA SER A 87 -21.36 6.86 -5.62
C SER A 87 -22.16 7.72 -4.66
N GLY A 88 -22.54 8.93 -5.09
CA GLY A 88 -23.13 9.95 -4.21
C GLY A 88 -22.21 10.42 -3.08
N GLU A 89 -20.90 10.11 -3.15
CA GLU A 89 -19.95 10.42 -2.09
C GLU A 89 -19.26 11.77 -2.29
N LYS A 90 -18.87 12.38 -1.17
CA LYS A 90 -18.18 13.67 -1.18
C LYS A 90 -16.72 13.49 -1.58
N PRO A 91 -16.12 14.43 -2.33
CA PRO A 91 -14.70 14.37 -2.66
C PRO A 91 -13.85 14.33 -1.39
N GLN A 92 -12.79 13.52 -1.41
CA GLN A 92 -11.82 13.40 -0.34
C GLN A 92 -10.50 14.04 -0.73
N GLN A 93 -9.72 14.46 0.26
CA GLN A 93 -8.43 15.11 0.06
C GLN A 93 -7.40 14.53 1.02
N ILE A 94 -6.24 14.19 0.47
CA ILE A 94 -5.07 13.72 1.20
C ILE A 94 -3.88 14.63 0.90
N TRP A 95 -2.92 14.66 1.82
CA TRP A 95 -1.70 15.44 1.68
C TRP A 95 -0.51 14.50 1.49
N HIS A 96 0.26 14.73 0.42
CA HIS A 96 1.46 13.96 0.09
C HIS A 96 2.69 14.85 0.19
N GLY A 97 3.68 14.45 0.99
CA GLY A 97 4.97 15.13 1.04
C GLY A 97 5.86 14.66 -0.10
N LEU A 98 6.07 15.48 -1.13
CA LEU A 98 6.93 15.17 -2.26
C LEU A 98 8.38 14.98 -1.80
N LYS A 99 8.96 13.81 -2.10
CA LYS A 99 10.35 13.47 -1.77
C LYS A 99 11.24 13.41 -3.01
N LEU A 100 12.41 14.02 -2.89
CA LEU A 100 13.42 14.09 -3.96
C LEU A 100 14.75 13.52 -3.52
N HIS A 101 15.01 13.59 -2.22
CA HIS A 101 16.26 13.10 -1.66
C HIS A 101 16.03 11.75 -0.99
N PRO A 102 17.01 10.84 -1.08
CA PRO A 102 17.01 9.62 -0.29
C PRO A 102 16.75 9.90 1.19
N TYR A 103 15.73 9.23 1.74
CA TYR A 103 15.30 9.41 3.12
C TYR A 103 15.39 8.13 3.96
N TYR A 104 15.79 7.00 3.35
CA TYR A 104 15.98 5.72 4.01
C TYR A 104 17.15 4.94 3.39
N GLY A 105 17.72 4.00 4.16
CA GLY A 105 18.83 3.16 3.70
C GLY A 105 20.15 3.90 3.56
N ASN A 106 20.99 3.47 2.60
CA ASN A 106 22.29 4.08 2.37
C ASN A 106 22.17 5.33 1.48
N VAL A 107 21.83 6.45 2.13
CA VAL A 107 21.60 7.77 1.51
C VAL A 107 22.76 8.24 0.64
N GLU A 108 24.00 8.07 1.09
CA GLU A 108 25.18 8.56 0.36
C GLU A 108 25.45 7.76 -0.91
N GLN A 109 25.18 6.46 -0.89
CA GLN A 109 25.27 5.62 -2.08
C GLN A 109 24.17 5.97 -3.08
N GLN A 110 22.92 6.09 -2.63
CA GLN A 110 21.78 6.45 -3.50
C GLN A 110 21.96 7.81 -4.18
N LYS A 111 22.56 8.79 -3.48
CA LYS A 111 22.93 10.08 -4.06
C LYS A 111 24.00 9.95 -5.16
N ARG A 112 25.00 9.09 -4.96
CA ARG A 112 26.05 8.83 -5.98
C ARG A 112 25.48 8.12 -7.19
N ASP A 113 24.65 7.12 -6.95
CA ASP A 113 24.05 6.28 -7.98
C ASP A 113 22.90 6.99 -8.71
N LYS A 114 22.47 8.16 -8.21
CA LYS A 114 21.32 8.92 -8.73
C LYS A 114 20.08 8.04 -8.88
N SER A 115 19.87 7.13 -7.94
CA SER A 115 18.77 6.17 -7.97
C SER A 115 17.42 6.87 -7.92
N MET A 116 16.41 6.30 -8.57
CA MET A 116 15.01 6.73 -8.45
C MET A 116 14.59 6.80 -6.98
N ILE A 117 14.01 7.94 -6.58
CA ILE A 117 13.46 8.16 -5.26
C ILE A 117 11.95 7.94 -5.34
N SER A 118 11.46 6.86 -4.73
CA SER A 118 10.03 6.56 -4.65
C SER A 118 9.53 6.85 -3.24
N SER A 119 8.42 7.58 -3.14
CA SER A 119 7.68 7.82 -1.90
C SER A 119 6.21 7.51 -2.16
N VAL A 120 5.82 6.28 -1.82
CA VAL A 120 4.49 5.72 -2.07
C VAL A 120 3.85 5.36 -0.74
N CYS A 121 2.59 5.73 -0.59
CA CYS A 121 1.75 5.45 0.56
C CYS A 121 0.55 4.61 0.13
N TYR A 122 0.17 3.66 0.98
CA TYR A 122 -1.03 2.85 0.82
C TYR A 122 -2.17 3.52 1.60
N GLU A 123 -3.34 3.64 0.97
CA GLU A 123 -4.55 4.16 1.59
C GLU A 123 -5.79 3.37 1.14
N GLU A 124 -6.87 3.54 1.91
CA GLU A 124 -8.15 2.88 1.64
C GLU A 124 -9.29 3.89 1.67
N VAL A 125 -10.05 3.95 0.58
CA VAL A 125 -11.31 4.70 0.59
C VAL A 125 -12.40 3.84 1.19
N LEU A 126 -12.93 4.24 2.35
CA LEU A 126 -14.11 3.63 2.97
C LEU A 126 -15.40 4.22 2.40
N PHE A 127 -16.27 3.35 1.91
CA PHE A 127 -17.65 3.66 1.53
C PHE A 127 -18.60 3.04 2.56
N ASP A 128 -19.16 3.88 3.43
CA ASP A 128 -20.12 3.48 4.46
C ASP A 128 -21.55 3.53 3.89
N GLU A 129 -22.24 2.40 3.94
CA GLU A 129 -23.57 2.20 3.35
C GLU A 129 -23.67 2.75 1.91
N PRO A 130 -22.90 2.18 0.95
CA PRO A 130 -22.87 2.68 -0.43
C PRO A 130 -24.25 2.59 -1.08
N ILE A 131 -24.48 3.44 -2.09
CA ILE A 131 -25.67 3.34 -2.95
C ILE A 131 -25.68 1.96 -3.63
N GLU A 132 -26.83 1.29 -3.71
CA GLU A 132 -27.00 -0.07 -4.23
C GLU A 132 -26.44 -0.24 -5.65
N ALA A 133 -26.69 0.72 -6.54
CA ALA A 133 -26.12 0.72 -7.88
C ALA A 133 -24.58 0.83 -7.87
N PHE A 134 -24.03 1.68 -6.99
CA PHE A 134 -22.58 1.81 -6.84
C PHE A 134 -21.95 0.57 -6.21
N TYR A 135 -22.60 -0.01 -5.20
CA TYR A 135 -22.20 -1.28 -4.60
C TYR A 135 -22.14 -2.40 -5.65
N GLY A 136 -23.16 -2.53 -6.50
CA GLY A 136 -23.17 -3.51 -7.60
C GLY A 136 -22.03 -3.31 -8.60
N MET A 137 -21.70 -2.07 -8.95
CA MET A 137 -20.53 -1.77 -9.79
C MET A 137 -19.21 -2.12 -9.12
N LEU A 138 -19.10 -1.88 -7.81
CA LEU A 138 -17.91 -2.17 -7.04
C LEU A 138 -17.70 -3.68 -6.82
N THR A 139 -18.76 -4.45 -6.62
CA THR A 139 -18.66 -5.90 -6.35
C THR A 139 -18.76 -6.76 -7.60
N GLY A 140 -19.13 -6.18 -8.75
CA GLY A 140 -19.32 -6.93 -9.99
C GLY A 140 -20.56 -7.83 -9.99
N ALA A 141 -21.42 -7.69 -8.99
CA ALA A 141 -22.59 -8.56 -8.76
C ALA A 141 -23.65 -8.51 -9.87
N GLU A 142 -23.60 -7.54 -10.79
CA GLU A 142 -24.53 -7.47 -11.93
C GLU A 142 -24.14 -8.33 -13.14
N LYS A 143 -22.98 -9.03 -13.12
CA LYS A 143 -22.53 -9.86 -14.26
C LYS A 143 -22.61 -11.37 -14.01
N GLU A 144 -23.45 -11.86 -13.10
CA GLU A 144 -23.74 -13.30 -12.97
C GLU A 144 -24.81 -13.84 -13.96
N GLY A 145 -25.02 -13.18 -15.09
CA GLY A 145 -26.08 -13.60 -16.02
C GLY A 145 -25.89 -13.17 -17.46
N LYS A 146 -24.87 -13.71 -18.14
CA LYS A 146 -24.94 -14.15 -19.56
C LYS A 146 -23.58 -14.70 -20.00
N GLU A 147 -23.56 -15.99 -20.27
CA GLU A 147 -22.50 -16.66 -21.03
C GLU A 147 -22.34 -16.00 -22.41
N GLY A 148 -21.41 -15.05 -22.49
CA GLY A 148 -21.00 -14.41 -23.73
C GLY A 148 -19.48 -14.47 -23.82
N LYS A 149 -18.96 -15.24 -24.78
CA LYS A 149 -17.53 -15.35 -25.08
C LYS A 149 -16.95 -14.00 -25.50
N ALA A 150 -16.46 -13.23 -24.54
CA ALA A 150 -15.46 -12.19 -24.75
C ALA A 150 -14.67 -12.04 -23.44
N ALA A 151 -13.40 -12.41 -23.48
CA ALA A 151 -12.44 -12.17 -22.41
C ALA A 151 -12.17 -10.65 -22.31
N ILE A 152 -13.13 -9.92 -21.77
CA ILE A 152 -12.89 -8.59 -21.22
C ILE A 152 -12.60 -8.85 -19.76
N GLU A 153 -11.37 -8.60 -19.33
CA GLU A 153 -10.98 -8.69 -17.92
C GLU A 153 -12.06 -8.01 -17.07
N ALA A 154 -12.73 -8.80 -16.22
CA ALA A 154 -13.76 -8.25 -15.35
C ALA A 154 -13.10 -7.16 -14.49
N PRO A 155 -13.71 -5.97 -14.35
CA PRO A 155 -13.14 -4.90 -13.56
C PRO A 155 -12.83 -5.43 -12.15
N PRO A 156 -11.71 -5.02 -11.54
CA PRO A 156 -11.29 -5.55 -10.25
C PRO A 156 -12.41 -5.38 -9.23
N THR A 157 -12.97 -6.50 -8.77
CA THR A 157 -14.01 -6.52 -7.74
C THR A 157 -13.41 -6.09 -6.42
N THR A 158 -14.20 -5.39 -5.61
CA THR A 158 -13.72 -4.95 -4.28
C THR A 158 -13.61 -6.10 -3.29
N GLU A 159 -14.42 -7.14 -3.50
CA GLU A 159 -14.40 -8.31 -2.65
C GLU A 159 -13.30 -9.27 -3.10
N ILE A 160 -12.59 -9.83 -2.11
CA ILE A 160 -11.64 -10.91 -2.33
C ILE A 160 -12.40 -12.10 -2.93
N PRO A 161 -12.02 -12.56 -4.13
CA PRO A 161 -12.65 -13.72 -4.76
C PRO A 161 -12.67 -14.93 -3.83
N ALA A 162 -13.76 -15.71 -3.88
CA ALA A 162 -13.87 -16.92 -3.08
C ALA A 162 -12.82 -17.97 -3.47
N ARG A 163 -12.44 -18.03 -4.75
CA ARG A 163 -11.48 -19.00 -5.31
C ARG A 163 -10.36 -18.28 -6.04
N SER A 164 -9.18 -18.88 -6.07
CA SER A 164 -8.07 -18.37 -6.85
C SER A 164 -8.35 -18.51 -8.34
N SER A 165 -7.94 -17.51 -9.12
CA SER A 165 -7.96 -17.57 -10.58
C SER A 165 -6.52 -17.48 -11.11
N GLY A 166 -6.30 -17.93 -12.34
CA GLY A 166 -4.96 -17.85 -12.94
C GLY A 166 -4.41 -16.42 -13.05
N SER A 167 -5.29 -15.41 -13.06
CA SER A 167 -4.91 -13.99 -13.05
C SER A 167 -4.80 -13.39 -11.65
N ASN A 168 -5.61 -13.85 -10.68
CA ASN A 168 -5.60 -13.34 -9.32
C ASN A 168 -5.35 -14.45 -8.29
N LYS A 169 -4.15 -14.44 -7.71
CA LYS A 169 -3.73 -15.38 -6.66
C LYS A 169 -4.38 -15.05 -5.30
N PHE A 170 -4.79 -13.81 -5.09
CA PHE A 170 -5.37 -13.35 -3.83
C PHE A 170 -6.84 -13.72 -3.77
N SER A 171 -7.14 -14.79 -3.01
CA SER A 171 -8.49 -15.32 -2.81
C SER A 171 -8.66 -15.76 -1.35
N ARG A 172 -9.91 -15.86 -0.88
CA ARG A 172 -10.21 -16.36 0.47
C ARG A 172 -9.71 -17.79 0.69
N GLU A 173 -9.69 -18.60 -0.36
CA GLU A 173 -9.11 -19.93 -0.33
C GLU A 173 -7.60 -19.90 -0.06
N GLU A 174 -6.88 -19.01 -0.75
CA GLU A 174 -5.43 -18.89 -0.57
C GLU A 174 -5.06 -18.27 0.77
N GLU A 175 -5.87 -17.31 1.26
CA GLU A 175 -5.75 -16.75 2.60
C GLU A 175 -5.91 -17.83 3.69
N ALA A 176 -6.88 -18.75 3.53
CA ALA A 176 -7.06 -19.87 4.43
C ALA A 176 -5.86 -20.82 4.41
N LYS A 177 -5.34 -21.16 3.22
CA LYS A 177 -4.13 -22.00 3.08
C LYS A 177 -2.91 -21.37 3.74
N GLU A 178 -2.70 -20.06 3.55
CA GLU A 178 -1.57 -19.36 4.17
C GLU A 178 -1.77 -19.25 5.70
N SER A 179 -3.00 -19.08 6.17
CA SER A 179 -3.33 -19.13 7.60
C SER A 179 -2.99 -20.49 8.23
N ASP A 180 -3.33 -21.58 7.55
CA ASP A 180 -2.99 -22.94 7.99
C ASP A 180 -1.48 -23.15 8.04
N ARG A 181 -0.76 -22.72 7.00
CA ARG A 181 0.71 -22.76 6.93
C ARG A 181 1.36 -21.97 8.07
N MET A 182 0.85 -20.77 8.34
CA MET A 182 1.32 -19.95 9.46
C MET A 182 1.02 -20.63 10.81
N GLY A 183 -0.13 -21.29 10.94
CA GLY A 183 -0.47 -22.10 12.10
C GLY A 183 0.51 -23.25 12.34
N GLU A 184 0.97 -23.93 11.30
CA GLU A 184 2.01 -24.96 11.39
C GLU A 184 3.36 -24.39 11.81
N ALA A 185 3.77 -23.25 11.23
CA ALA A 185 5.01 -22.57 11.60
C ALA A 185 5.00 -22.14 13.08
N VAL A 186 3.87 -21.63 13.57
CA VAL A 186 3.71 -21.28 15.00
C VAL A 186 3.88 -22.51 15.89
N LYS A 187 3.31 -23.67 15.53
CA LYS A 187 3.48 -24.91 16.29
C LYS A 187 4.95 -25.34 16.37
N GLN A 188 5.69 -25.24 15.27
CA GLN A 188 7.13 -25.55 15.25
C GLN A 188 7.92 -24.61 16.16
N VAL A 189 7.65 -23.30 16.10
CA VAL A 189 8.30 -22.32 16.97
C VAL A 189 7.98 -22.61 18.45
N GLN A 190 6.74 -22.96 18.77
CA GLN A 190 6.37 -23.33 20.13
C GLN A 190 7.10 -24.59 20.64
N GLN A 191 7.30 -25.59 19.77
CA GLN A 191 8.10 -26.78 20.12
C GLN A 191 9.55 -26.40 20.43
N LEU A 192 10.19 -25.60 19.56
CA LEU A 192 11.56 -25.14 19.78
C LEU A 192 11.69 -24.32 21.08
N VAL A 193 10.72 -23.46 21.35
CA VAL A 193 10.68 -22.69 22.61
C VAL A 193 10.55 -23.63 23.82
N ALA A 194 9.74 -24.68 23.74
CA ALA A 194 9.58 -25.65 24.82
C ALA A 194 10.87 -26.45 25.07
N GLU A 195 11.55 -26.89 24.01
CA GLU A 195 12.83 -27.59 24.10
C GLU A 195 13.93 -26.70 24.70
N GLU A 196 14.05 -25.45 24.24
CA GLU A 196 15.04 -24.53 24.79
C GLU A 196 14.75 -24.17 26.24
N LYS A 197 13.47 -24.00 26.63
CA LYS A 197 13.09 -23.86 28.05
C LYS A 197 13.50 -25.06 28.89
N ALA A 198 13.30 -26.28 28.39
CA ALA A 198 13.71 -27.49 29.10
C ALA A 198 15.25 -27.60 29.25
N LYS A 199 16.00 -27.22 28.21
CA LYS A 199 17.48 -27.13 28.28
C LYS A 199 17.92 -26.06 29.27
N LEU A 200 17.23 -24.92 29.31
CA LEU A 200 17.52 -23.81 30.20
C LEU A 200 17.34 -24.24 31.66
N VAL A 201 16.24 -24.91 32.02
CA VAL A 201 16.02 -25.45 33.38
C VAL A 201 17.14 -26.42 33.79
N LYS A 202 17.56 -27.32 32.91
CA LYS A 202 18.69 -28.24 33.19
C LYS A 202 20.01 -27.51 33.40
N LYS A 203 20.27 -26.48 32.58
CA LYS A 203 21.48 -25.65 32.70
C LYS A 203 21.46 -24.83 33.99
N GLU A 204 20.32 -24.28 34.39
CA GLU A 204 20.16 -23.56 35.65
C GLU A 204 20.35 -24.47 36.86
N ALA A 205 19.79 -25.69 36.84
CA ALA A 205 20.01 -26.67 37.91
C ALA A 205 21.50 -27.04 38.05
N ARG A 206 22.17 -27.33 36.93
CA ARG A 206 23.62 -27.60 36.91
C ARG A 206 24.44 -26.40 37.37
N LEU A 207 24.05 -25.19 36.99
CA LEU A 207 24.70 -23.95 37.44
C LEU A 207 24.57 -23.81 38.97
N GLN A 208 23.39 -24.07 39.54
CA GLN A 208 23.17 -24.04 40.99
C GLN A 208 23.99 -25.09 41.75
N GLU A 209 24.18 -26.28 41.18
CA GLU A 209 25.08 -27.30 41.76
C GLU A 209 26.54 -26.82 41.77
N LEU A 210 27.03 -26.32 40.64
CA LEU A 210 28.40 -25.80 40.52
C LEU A 210 28.63 -24.60 41.45
N GLU A 211 27.64 -23.71 41.61
CA GLU A 211 27.73 -22.60 42.56
C GLU A 211 27.88 -23.08 44.01
N LYS A 212 27.29 -24.23 44.38
CA LYS A 212 27.43 -24.81 45.73
C LYS A 212 28.79 -25.49 45.93
N THR A 213 29.34 -26.14 44.90
CA THR A 213 30.61 -26.88 45.02
C THR A 213 31.84 -26.00 44.82
N GLU A 214 31.79 -25.07 43.87
CA GLU A 214 32.94 -24.27 43.42
C GLU A 214 32.83 -22.79 43.82
N GLY A 215 31.68 -22.35 44.34
CA GLY A 215 31.42 -20.95 44.66
C GLY A 215 31.11 -20.09 43.43
N LYS A 216 30.66 -18.84 43.65
CA LYS A 216 30.36 -17.92 42.53
C LYS A 216 31.65 -17.35 41.92
N PRO A 217 31.79 -17.33 40.58
CA PRO A 217 32.94 -16.70 39.94
C PRO A 217 32.93 -15.20 40.23
N ILE A 218 33.98 -14.73 40.91
CA ILE A 218 34.21 -13.30 41.13
C ILE A 218 34.64 -12.71 39.80
N LYS A 219 33.79 -11.91 39.15
CA LYS A 219 34.21 -11.08 38.01
C LYS A 219 35.31 -10.14 38.52
N LYS A 220 36.57 -10.39 38.13
CA LYS A 220 37.64 -9.39 38.30
C LYS A 220 37.25 -8.17 37.46
N LYS A 221 37.05 -7.03 38.13
CA LYS A 221 36.90 -5.72 37.51
C LYS A 221 38.12 -5.38 36.68
#